data_AF-A0A9D2ICN7-F1
#
_entry.id   AF-A0A9D2ICN7-F1
#
_cell.length_a   1.000
_cell.length_b   1.000
_cell.length_c   1.000
_cell.angle_alpha   90.00
_cell.angle_beta   90.00
_cell.angle_gamma   90.00
#
_symmetry.space_group_name_H-M   'P 1'
#
loop_
_entity.id
_entity.type
_entity.pdbx_description
1 polymer ?
#
loop_
_entity_poly.entity_id
_entity_poly.type
_entity_poly.pdbx_seq_one_letter_code
_entity_poly.pdbx_strand_id
1 'polypeptide(L)'
;MTKKQVEEIVKRYPYIACAVKKNQGVAEFVSGGRKRKIPITEEVKAVCDIIGDIYLNTENIWIRKMIEGFKAGRSDISLIHDMPWERNAFYERKRKLIDKIYNCCVSLQLVDYYEILNEEIA
;
A
#
# COMPACT_ATOMS: atom_id res chain seq x y z
N MET A 1 4.21 7.09 -10.78
CA MET A 1 4.14 6.03 -9.75
C MET A 1 5.05 4.82 -10.09
N THR A 2 5.82 4.29 -9.12
CA THR A 2 6.57 3.03 -9.22
C THR A 2 6.06 2.00 -8.21
N LYS A 3 6.37 0.73 -8.42
CA LYS A 3 5.99 -0.35 -7.49
C LYS A 3 6.56 -0.16 -6.08
N LYS A 4 7.80 0.37 -5.97
CA LYS A 4 8.43 0.74 -4.69
C LYS A 4 7.67 1.87 -3.99
N GLN A 5 7.15 2.84 -4.74
CA GLN A 5 6.31 3.90 -4.17
C GLN A 5 4.99 3.34 -3.64
N VAL A 6 4.33 2.43 -4.37
CA VAL A 6 3.12 1.74 -3.90
C VAL A 6 3.40 0.98 -2.60
N GLU A 7 4.51 0.24 -2.53
CA GLU A 7 4.89 -0.49 -1.32
C GLU A 7 5.09 0.45 -0.12
N GLU A 8 5.77 1.59 -0.29
CA GLU A 8 5.94 2.57 0.79
C GLU A 8 4.58 3.19 1.18
N ILE A 9 3.68 3.44 0.23
CA ILE A 9 2.32 3.92 0.52
C ILE A 9 1.55 2.90 1.38
N VAL A 10 1.55 1.63 1.00
CA VAL A 10 0.89 0.56 1.79
C VAL A 10 1.50 0.47 3.19
N LYS A 11 2.82 0.54 3.30
CA LYS A 11 3.54 0.47 4.58
C LYS A 11 3.26 1.67 5.49
N ARG A 12 3.02 2.84 4.92
CA ARG A 12 2.77 4.11 5.64
C ARG A 12 1.32 4.56 5.57
N TYR A 13 0.44 3.66 5.17
CA TYR A 13 -0.96 3.95 4.92
C TYR A 13 -1.65 4.73 6.05
N PRO A 14 -1.46 4.43 7.35
CA PRO A 14 -2.16 5.14 8.42
C PRO A 14 -1.85 6.64 8.43
N TYR A 15 -0.58 7.00 8.22
CA TYR A 15 -0.14 8.40 8.21
C TYR A 15 -0.64 9.11 6.95
N ILE A 16 -0.58 8.43 5.80
CA ILE A 16 -1.04 8.95 4.51
C ILE A 16 -2.55 9.16 4.54
N ALA A 17 -3.33 8.16 4.91
CA ALA A 17 -4.78 8.24 4.99
C ALA A 17 -5.26 9.30 5.99
N CYS A 18 -4.54 9.47 7.10
CA CYS A 18 -4.81 10.55 8.06
C CYS A 18 -4.56 11.94 7.43
N ALA A 19 -3.44 12.11 6.71
CA ALA A 19 -3.12 13.36 6.02
C ALA A 19 -4.13 13.68 4.91
N VAL A 20 -4.52 12.68 4.11
CA VAL A 20 -5.56 12.81 3.07
C VAL A 20 -6.89 13.25 3.69
N LYS A 21 -7.34 12.59 4.78
CA LYS A 21 -8.58 12.95 5.49
C LYS A 21 -8.55 14.37 6.06
N LYS A 22 -7.38 14.85 6.49
CA LYS A 22 -7.18 16.20 7.04
C LYS A 22 -6.88 17.24 5.96
N ASN A 23 -6.93 16.86 4.68
CA ASN A 23 -6.57 17.69 3.54
C ASN A 23 -5.18 18.34 3.67
N GLN A 24 -4.23 17.59 4.23
CA GLN A 24 -2.84 18.01 4.39
C GLN A 24 -2.05 17.64 3.14
N GLY A 25 -1.20 18.57 2.65
CA GLY A 25 -0.36 18.32 1.48
C GLY A 25 0.81 17.36 1.72
N VAL A 26 1.07 16.97 2.97
CA VAL A 26 2.18 16.08 3.35
C VAL A 26 1.77 15.20 4.53
N ALA A 27 2.10 13.90 4.46
CA ALA A 27 2.08 13.02 5.62
C ALA A 27 3.45 13.03 6.31
N GLU A 28 3.47 13.44 7.57
CA GLU A 28 4.67 13.44 8.41
C GLU A 28 4.63 12.30 9.42
N PHE A 29 5.74 11.59 9.59
CA PHE A 29 5.85 10.50 10.56
C PHE A 29 7.31 10.28 10.98
N VAL A 30 7.51 9.54 12.07
CA VAL A 30 8.84 9.14 12.54
C VAL A 30 9.06 7.67 12.23
N SER A 31 10.18 7.34 11.60
CA SER A 31 10.60 5.96 11.33
C SER A 31 12.07 5.82 11.65
N GLY A 32 12.42 4.93 12.58
CA GLY A 32 13.81 4.72 13.02
C GLY A 32 14.42 5.98 13.64
N GLY A 33 13.64 6.73 14.43
CA GLY A 33 14.07 7.98 15.08
C GLY A 33 14.20 9.19 14.15
N ARG A 34 14.03 9.01 12.83
CA ARG A 34 14.12 10.10 11.84
C ARG A 34 12.74 10.54 11.39
N LYS A 35 12.53 11.86 11.30
CA LYS A 35 11.34 12.44 10.67
C LYS A 35 11.37 12.18 9.17
N ARG A 36 10.28 11.65 8.63
CA ARG A 36 10.07 11.42 7.21
C ARG A 36 8.80 12.14 6.76
N LYS A 37 8.76 12.48 5.48
CA LYS A 37 7.66 13.20 4.85
C LYS A 37 7.31 12.51 3.53
N ILE A 38 6.03 12.32 3.27
CA ILE A 38 5.50 11.86 1.98
C ILE A 38 4.54 12.94 1.48
N PRO A 39 4.82 13.61 0.35
CA PRO A 39 3.87 14.53 -0.28
C PRO A 39 2.59 13.80 -0.66
N ILE A 40 1.43 14.40 -0.38
CA ILE A 40 0.12 13.87 -0.75
C ILE A 40 -0.22 14.41 -2.14
N THR A 41 0.29 13.74 -3.17
CA THR A 41 -0.02 14.04 -4.57
C THR A 41 -1.34 13.37 -4.98
N GLU A 42 -1.86 13.71 -6.16
CA GLU A 42 -3.03 13.04 -6.73
C GLU A 42 -2.77 11.54 -6.97
N GLU A 43 -1.55 11.15 -7.37
CA GLU A 43 -1.19 9.72 -7.49
C GLU A 43 -1.28 8.98 -6.14
N VAL A 44 -0.86 9.63 -5.04
CA VAL A 44 -0.94 9.04 -3.69
C VAL A 44 -2.39 8.87 -3.25
N LYS A 45 -3.25 9.86 -3.53
CA LYS A 45 -4.69 9.77 -3.26
C LYS A 45 -5.33 8.64 -4.06
N ALA A 46 -5.02 8.53 -5.35
CA ALA A 46 -5.50 7.45 -6.20
C ALA A 46 -5.11 6.06 -5.66
N VAL A 47 -3.89 5.89 -5.15
CA VAL A 47 -3.48 4.64 -4.48
C VAL A 47 -4.32 4.36 -3.23
N CYS A 48 -4.62 5.38 -2.41
CA CYS A 48 -5.52 5.21 -1.27
C CYS A 48 -6.93 4.78 -1.69
N ASP A 49 -7.45 5.36 -2.77
CA ASP A 49 -8.77 5.03 -3.31
C ASP A 49 -8.79 3.58 -3.85
N ILE A 50 -7.77 3.17 -4.62
CA ILE A 50 -7.59 1.78 -5.08
C ILE A 50 -7.59 0.80 -3.89
N ILE A 51 -6.88 1.12 -2.81
CA ILE A 51 -6.86 0.27 -1.61
C ILE A 51 -8.26 0.17 -0.99
N GLY A 52 -9.01 1.27 -0.98
CA GLY A 52 -10.43 1.30 -0.60
C GLY A 52 -11.30 0.40 -1.48
N ASP A 53 -11.16 0.50 -2.80
CA ASP A 53 -11.91 -0.30 -3.76
C ASP A 53 -11.61 -1.79 -3.62
N ILE A 54 -10.34 -2.16 -3.49
CA ILE A 54 -9.94 -3.55 -3.26
C ILE A 54 -10.53 -4.06 -1.95
N TYR A 55 -10.51 -3.25 -0.89
CA TYR A 55 -11.10 -3.62 0.40
C TYR A 55 -12.62 -3.87 0.31
N LEU A 56 -13.35 -3.01 -0.42
CA LEU A 56 -14.80 -3.13 -0.58
C LEU A 56 -15.19 -4.32 -1.47
N ASN A 57 -14.42 -4.59 -2.52
CA ASN A 57 -14.76 -5.59 -3.52
C ASN A 57 -14.12 -6.97 -3.28
N THR A 58 -13.22 -7.12 -2.31
CA THR A 58 -12.63 -8.43 -2.02
C THR A 58 -13.59 -9.30 -1.20
N GLU A 59 -13.86 -10.50 -1.71
CA GLU A 59 -14.60 -11.55 -0.99
C GLU A 59 -13.71 -12.33 -0.01
N ASN A 60 -12.38 -12.21 -0.14
CA ASN A 60 -11.45 -12.91 0.72
C ASN A 60 -11.30 -12.15 2.06
N ILE A 61 -11.97 -12.67 3.10
CA ILE A 61 -11.93 -12.14 4.46
C ILE A 61 -10.51 -11.91 5.00
N TRP A 62 -9.55 -12.78 4.67
CA TRP A 62 -8.19 -12.66 5.17
C TRP A 62 -7.41 -11.54 4.48
N ILE A 63 -7.67 -11.30 3.18
CA ILE A 63 -7.14 -10.13 2.47
C ILE A 63 -7.77 -8.85 3.02
N ARG A 64 -9.07 -8.87 3.31
CA ARG A 64 -9.75 -7.75 3.97
C ARG A 64 -9.10 -7.43 5.32
N LYS A 65 -8.87 -8.44 6.17
CA LYS A 65 -8.19 -8.33 7.47
C LYS A 65 -6.74 -7.84 7.32
N MET A 66 -6.03 -8.25 6.27
CA MET A 66 -4.69 -7.72 5.96
C MET A 66 -4.73 -6.22 5.67
N ILE A 67 -5.67 -5.77 4.84
CA ILE A 67 -5.84 -4.35 4.53
C ILE A 67 -6.24 -3.56 5.78
N GLU A 68 -7.14 -4.07 6.61
CA GLU A 68 -7.47 -3.46 7.91
C GLU A 68 -6.23 -3.31 8.81
N GLY A 69 -5.39 -4.33 8.84
CA GLY A 69 -4.11 -4.32 9.50
C GLY A 69 -3.20 -3.17 9.06
N PHE A 70 -3.06 -2.99 7.75
CA PHE A 70 -2.30 -1.87 7.18
C PHE A 70 -2.92 -0.52 7.48
N LYS A 71 -4.25 -0.42 7.40
CA LYS A 71 -5.01 0.80 7.77
C LYS A 71 -4.80 1.19 9.23
N ALA A 72 -4.69 0.21 10.12
CA ALA A 72 -4.44 0.39 11.54
C ALA A 72 -2.96 0.58 11.90
N GLY A 73 -2.03 0.43 10.94
CA GLY A 73 -0.60 0.57 11.17
C GLY A 73 0.04 -0.58 11.91
N ARG A 74 -0.58 -1.76 11.87
CA ARG A 74 -0.03 -2.97 12.48
C ARG A 74 1.22 -3.42 11.72
N SER A 75 2.21 -3.92 12.44
CA SER A 75 3.39 -4.51 11.84
C SER A 75 3.06 -5.82 11.14
N ASP A 76 3.82 -6.17 10.09
CA ASP A 76 3.66 -7.45 9.41
C ASP A 76 3.74 -8.63 10.39
N ILE A 77 4.68 -8.59 11.35
CA ILE A 77 4.84 -9.64 12.38
C ILE A 77 3.56 -9.77 13.20
N SER A 78 2.97 -8.66 13.64
CA SER A 78 1.71 -8.67 14.39
C SER A 78 0.56 -9.24 13.57
N LEU A 79 0.50 -8.95 12.27
CA LEU A 79 -0.53 -9.49 11.39
C LEU A 79 -0.35 -10.98 11.11
N ILE A 80 0.89 -11.44 10.93
CA ILE A 80 1.22 -12.84 10.72
C ILE A 80 0.73 -13.70 11.90
N HIS A 81 0.88 -13.23 13.13
CA HIS A 81 0.40 -13.94 14.33
C HIS A 81 -1.14 -14.10 14.37
N ASP A 82 -1.89 -13.22 13.71
CA ASP A 82 -3.35 -13.18 13.75
C ASP A 82 -4.03 -13.80 12.50
N MET A 83 -3.23 -14.35 11.59
CA MET A 83 -3.70 -14.91 10.32
C MET A 83 -3.37 -16.41 10.26
N PRO A 84 -4.21 -17.22 9.59
CA PRO A 84 -4.02 -18.67 9.49
C PRO A 84 -2.97 -19.03 8.43
N TRP A 85 -1.98 -18.17 8.23
CA TRP A 85 -0.99 -18.31 7.17
C TRP A 85 0.40 -18.45 7.76
N GLU A 86 1.19 -19.32 7.15
CA GLU A 86 2.62 -19.30 7.35
C GLU A 86 3.20 -17.96 6.88
N ARG A 87 4.37 -17.62 7.43
CA ARG A 87 5.05 -16.36 7.13
C ARG A 87 5.29 -16.15 5.64
N ASN A 88 5.72 -17.19 4.91
CA ASN A 88 5.98 -17.11 3.48
C ASN A 88 4.68 -16.87 2.69
N ALA A 89 3.62 -17.58 3.07
CA ALA A 89 2.29 -17.42 2.49
C ALA A 89 1.70 -16.02 2.71
N PHE A 90 1.98 -15.39 3.86
CA PHE A 90 1.63 -13.98 4.12
C PHE A 90 2.36 -13.02 3.17
N TYR A 91 3.70 -13.14 3.08
CA TYR A 91 4.48 -12.23 2.23
C TYR A 91 4.18 -12.40 0.74
N GLU A 92 3.90 -13.62 0.28
CA GLU A 92 3.46 -13.86 -1.09
C GLU A 92 2.12 -13.17 -1.38
N ARG A 93 1.15 -13.24 -0.46
CA ARG A 93 -0.15 -12.57 -0.60
C ARG A 93 -0.01 -11.06 -0.53
N LYS A 94 0.84 -10.54 0.35
CA LYS A 94 1.16 -9.11 0.42
C LYS A 94 1.77 -8.63 -0.89
N ARG A 95 2.70 -9.38 -1.47
CA ARG A 95 3.27 -9.08 -2.80
C ARG A 95 2.18 -9.04 -3.87
N LYS A 96 1.32 -10.05 -3.94
CA LYS A 96 0.20 -10.09 -4.91
C LYS A 96 -0.78 -8.92 -4.72
N LEU A 97 -1.01 -8.47 -3.47
CA LEU A 97 -1.82 -7.29 -3.20
C LEU A 97 -1.15 -6.02 -3.73
N ILE A 98 0.15 -5.83 -3.50
CA ILE A 98 0.92 -4.72 -4.04
C ILE A 98 0.92 -4.75 -5.57
N ASP A 99 1.11 -5.92 -6.17
CA ASP A 99 1.03 -6.12 -7.63
C ASP A 99 -0.34 -5.70 -8.16
N LYS A 100 -1.42 -6.09 -7.48
CA LYS A 100 -2.79 -5.70 -7.87
C LYS A 100 -2.98 -4.18 -7.80
N ILE A 101 -2.52 -3.53 -6.72
CA ILE A 101 -2.60 -2.07 -6.60
C ILE A 101 -1.80 -1.38 -7.70
N TYR A 102 -0.59 -1.88 -7.98
CA TYR A 102 0.26 -1.35 -9.04
C TYR A 102 -0.38 -1.51 -10.43
N ASN A 103 -0.97 -2.67 -10.73
CA ASN A 103 -1.69 -2.90 -11.99
C ASN A 103 -2.90 -1.96 -12.13
N CYS A 104 -3.61 -1.64 -11.04
CA CYS A 104 -4.63 -0.60 -11.06
C CYS A 104 -4.03 0.78 -11.38
N CYS A 105 -2.86 1.12 -10.84
CA CYS A 105 -2.15 2.37 -11.18
C CYS A 105 -1.77 2.43 -12.66
N VAL A 106 -1.31 1.31 -13.24
CA VAL A 106 -1.02 1.20 -14.69
C VAL A 106 -2.29 1.44 -15.51
N SER A 107 -3.41 0.81 -15.13
CA SER A 107 -4.71 0.98 -15.80
C SER A 107 -5.18 2.44 -15.78
N LEU A 108 -4.90 3.17 -14.69
CA LEU A 108 -5.22 4.59 -14.54
C LEU A 108 -4.17 5.53 -15.15
N GLN A 109 -3.18 5.02 -15.89
CA GLN A 109 -2.11 5.80 -16.51
C GLN A 109 -1.27 6.61 -15.50
N LEU A 110 -1.16 6.14 -14.26
CA LEU A 110 -0.33 6.77 -13.21
C LEU A 110 1.13 6.29 -13.24
N VAL A 111 1.45 5.37 -14.15
CA VAL A 111 2.77 4.75 -14.30
C VAL A 111 3.25 5.01 -15.73
N ASP A 112 4.48 5.50 -15.87
CA ASP A 112 5.09 5.73 -17.17
C ASP A 112 5.47 4.40 -17.85
N TYR A 113 5.33 4.35 -19.18
CA TYR A 113 5.61 3.15 -19.97
C TYR A 113 7.06 2.68 -19.84
N TYR A 114 8.04 3.59 -19.82
CA TYR A 114 9.45 3.23 -19.68
C TYR A 114 9.75 2.73 -18.27
N GLU A 115 9.03 3.22 -17.26
CA GLU A 115 9.12 2.72 -15.90
C GLU A 115 8.73 1.23 -15.82
N ILE A 116 7.70 0.83 -16.58
CA ILE A 116 7.26 -0.57 -16.69
C ILE A 116 8.31 -1.41 -17.43
N LEU A 117 8.84 -0.91 -18.55
CA LEU A 117 9.85 -1.64 -19.34
C LEU A 117 11.15 -1.89 -18.56
N ASN A 118 11.51 -0.97 -17.66
CA ASN A 118 12.73 -1.06 -16.86
C ASN A 118 12.56 -1.93 -15.59
N GLU A 119 11.37 -2.46 -15.31
CA GLU A 119 11.21 -3.41 -14.21
C GLU A 119 11.92 -4.75 -14.52
N GLU A 120 12.79 -5.18 -13.61
CA GLU A 120 13.48 -6.46 -13.73
C GLU A 120 12.48 -7.64 -13.66
N ILE A 121 12.60 -8.54 -14.63
CA ILE A 121 11.90 -9.82 -14.63
C ILE A 121 12.78 -10.83 -13.88
N ALA A 122 12.37 -11.18 -12.66
CA ALA A 122 13.04 -12.17 -11.80
C ALA A 122 12.45 -13.58 -11.99
#